data_AF-A0A4D6LYH1-F1
#
_entry.id   AF-A0A4D6LYH1-F1
#
_cell.length_a   1.000
_cell.length_b   1.000
_cell.length_c   1.000
_cell.angle_alpha   90.00
_cell.angle_beta   90.00
_cell.angle_gamma   90.00
#
_symmetry.space_group_name_H-M   'P 1'
#
loop_
_entity.id
_entity.type
_entity.pdbx_description
1 polymer ?
#
loop_
_entity_poly.entity_id
_entity_poly.type
_entity_poly.pdbx_seq_one_letter_code
_entity_poly.pdbx_strand_id
1 'polypeptide(L)'
;MVKEIYDLPLGDKVVIPFDGNQPSATNVDGLLGGFLGRLAAYSKMFSICFENWHLVLNSYKNRAWNDVIKAKLLWDPIYETAAKVYMMKDIGKKWKENMLKLFCTYYDDKKSRDENVKNPPLSIPETEWATFIDYRLKENTKNMCKRNVENRSKLKINHTGGSKKLKRKRAEIVSI
;
A
#
# COMPACT_ATOMS: atom_id res chain seq x y z
N MET A 1 13.03 16.61 12.49
CA MET A 1 12.64 16.21 11.11
C MET A 1 13.04 14.74 10.94
N VAL A 2 12.09 13.82 10.75
CA VAL A 2 12.43 12.40 10.57
C VAL A 2 13.02 12.26 9.16
N LYS A 3 14.31 11.92 9.04
CA LYS A 3 14.92 11.62 7.74
C LYS A 3 14.15 10.46 7.11
N GLU A 4 13.59 10.70 5.94
CA GLU A 4 12.80 9.70 5.23
C GLU A 4 13.74 8.71 4.52
N ILE A 5 13.32 7.44 4.35
CA ILE A 5 14.16 6.40 3.71
C ILE A 5 14.59 6.81 2.28
N TYR A 6 13.79 7.63 1.59
CA TYR A 6 14.13 8.13 0.27
C TYR A 6 15.33 9.10 0.26
N ASP A 7 15.51 9.85 1.35
CA ASP A 7 16.53 10.90 1.47
C ASP A 7 17.88 10.35 1.93
N LEU A 8 17.99 9.02 2.10
CA LEU A 8 19.25 8.39 2.46
C LEU A 8 20.30 8.64 1.36
N PRO A 9 21.54 9.00 1.74
CA PRO A 9 22.67 9.05 0.82
C PRO A 9 22.79 7.80 -0.04
N LEU A 10 23.43 7.94 -1.21
CA LEU A 10 23.70 6.79 -2.06
C LEU A 10 24.60 5.80 -1.32
N GLY A 11 24.16 4.54 -1.23
CA GLY A 11 24.87 3.48 -0.50
C GLY A 11 24.32 3.22 0.90
N ASP A 12 23.63 4.18 1.51
CA ASP A 12 23.05 4.02 2.85
C ASP A 12 21.78 3.18 2.80
N LYS A 13 21.68 2.24 3.75
CA LYS A 13 20.52 1.32 3.88
C LYS A 13 20.03 1.26 5.31
N VAL A 14 18.72 1.16 5.47
CA VAL A 14 18.10 0.89 6.78
C VAL A 14 18.05 -0.61 7.01
N VAL A 15 18.59 -1.05 8.14
CA VAL A 15 18.47 -2.43 8.58
C VAL A 15 17.04 -2.67 9.08
N ILE A 16 16.35 -3.61 8.42
CA ILE A 16 15.04 -4.08 8.82
C ILE A 16 15.22 -5.45 9.49
N PRO A 17 15.11 -5.54 10.81
CA PRO A 17 15.19 -6.82 11.50
C PRO A 17 13.97 -7.66 11.15
N PHE A 18 14.18 -8.79 10.47
CA PHE A 18 13.14 -9.78 10.17
C PHE A 18 13.28 -10.99 11.08
N ASP A 19 12.15 -11.60 11.44
CA ASP A 19 12.11 -12.81 12.27
C ASP A 19 11.62 -14.06 11.51
N GLY A 20 11.61 -13.99 10.17
CA GLY A 20 11.06 -15.03 9.31
C GLY A 20 9.58 -14.87 8.93
N ASN A 21 8.79 -14.05 9.63
CA ASN A 21 7.38 -13.81 9.28
C ASN A 21 7.05 -12.33 9.03
N GLN A 22 7.64 -11.43 9.81
CA GLN A 22 7.39 -9.99 9.71
C GLN A 22 8.58 -9.20 10.28
N PRO A 23 8.66 -7.88 10.03
CA PRO A 23 9.59 -7.02 10.75
C PRO A 23 9.42 -7.19 12.26
N SER A 24 10.52 -7.27 13.01
CA SER A 24 10.48 -7.26 14.46
C SER A 24 10.01 -5.90 14.95
N ALA A 25 9.17 -5.91 15.99
CA ALA A 25 8.51 -4.73 16.49
C ALA A 25 9.56 -3.75 17.05
N THR A 26 9.86 -2.72 16.26
CA THR A 26 10.98 -1.80 16.50
C THR A 26 10.60 -0.41 16.04
N ASN A 27 11.48 0.55 16.33
CA ASN A 27 11.30 1.96 15.99
C ASN A 27 11.26 2.19 14.46
N VAL A 28 11.74 1.23 13.65
CA VAL A 28 11.77 1.31 12.18
C VAL A 28 10.43 0.91 11.51
N ASP A 29 9.47 0.34 12.26
CA ASP A 29 8.18 -0.11 11.71
C ASP A 29 7.39 1.03 11.02
N GLY A 30 7.32 2.19 11.68
CA GLY A 30 6.63 3.36 11.14
C GLY A 30 7.32 3.92 9.90
N LEU A 31 8.66 3.94 9.92
CA LEU A 31 9.48 4.41 8.82
C LEU A 31 9.33 3.50 7.59
N LEU A 32 9.40 2.17 7.78
CA LEU A 32 9.14 1.18 6.74
C LEU A 32 7.72 1.33 6.17
N GLY A 33 6.71 1.46 7.04
CA GLY A 33 5.33 1.66 6.61
C GLY A 33 5.13 2.90 5.73
N GLY A 34 5.77 4.02 6.09
CA GLY A 34 5.76 5.25 5.30
C GLY A 34 6.49 5.13 3.97
N PHE A 35 7.64 4.46 3.95
CA PHE A 35 8.39 4.17 2.72
C PHE A 35 7.58 3.30 1.74
N LEU A 36 7.04 2.17 2.22
CA LEU A 36 6.22 1.27 1.40
C LEU A 36 4.93 1.97 0.94
N GLY A 37 4.35 2.86 1.75
CA GLY A 37 3.18 3.66 1.38
C GLY A 37 3.44 4.62 0.23
N ARG A 38 4.57 5.32 0.25
CA ARG A 38 4.97 6.19 -0.87
C ARG A 38 5.27 5.40 -2.13
N LEU A 39 5.98 4.28 -1.99
CA LEU A 39 6.22 3.39 -3.14
C LEU A 39 4.92 2.87 -3.74
N ALA A 40 3.96 2.49 -2.90
CA ALA A 40 2.64 2.03 -3.34
C ALA A 40 1.80 3.14 -4.02
N ALA A 41 2.00 4.40 -3.66
CA ALA A 41 1.31 5.54 -4.27
C ALA A 41 1.97 6.03 -5.57
N TYR A 42 3.16 5.53 -5.92
CA TYR A 42 3.90 5.99 -7.10
C TYR A 42 3.33 5.38 -8.39
N SER A 43 2.49 6.14 -9.07
CA SER A 43 1.74 5.72 -10.28
C SER A 43 2.63 5.17 -11.40
N LYS A 44 3.84 5.74 -11.58
CA LYS A 44 4.80 5.26 -12.59
C LYS A 44 5.36 3.87 -12.30
N MET A 45 5.36 3.43 -11.04
CA MET A 45 5.75 2.06 -10.67
C MET A 45 4.52 1.14 -10.64
N PHE A 46 3.42 1.60 -10.07
CA PHE A 46 2.18 0.84 -9.95
C PHE A 46 1.01 1.66 -10.49
N SER A 47 0.71 1.49 -11.79
CA SER A 47 -0.38 2.22 -12.44
C SER A 47 -1.72 1.96 -11.77
N ILE A 48 -2.58 2.98 -11.79
CA ILE A 48 -3.96 2.89 -11.29
C ILE A 48 -4.90 2.18 -12.27
N CYS A 49 -4.47 1.95 -13.51
CA CYS A 49 -5.27 1.26 -14.53
C CYS A 49 -5.48 -0.22 -14.22
N PHE A 50 -4.70 -0.81 -13.31
CA PHE A 50 -4.92 -2.18 -12.86
C PHE A 50 -6.12 -2.23 -11.91
N GLU A 51 -7.05 -3.14 -12.18
CA GLU A 51 -8.23 -3.34 -11.33
C GLU A 51 -7.88 -4.01 -9.99
N ASN A 52 -6.79 -4.78 -9.95
CA ASN A 52 -6.40 -5.59 -8.82
C ASN A 52 -4.87 -5.70 -8.72
N TRP A 53 -4.34 -5.71 -7.49
CA TRP A 53 -2.91 -5.92 -7.22
C TRP A 53 -2.39 -7.23 -7.82
N HIS A 54 -3.23 -8.26 -7.91
CA HIS A 54 -2.85 -9.53 -8.54
C HIS A 54 -2.63 -9.39 -10.06
N LEU A 55 -3.24 -8.40 -10.70
CA LEU A 55 -3.08 -8.11 -12.14
C LEU A 55 -1.87 -7.21 -12.44
N VAL A 56 -1.34 -6.51 -11.43
CA VAL A 56 -0.08 -5.75 -11.58
C VAL A 56 1.03 -6.73 -11.98
N LEU A 57 1.65 -6.47 -13.13
CA LEU A 57 2.65 -7.36 -13.72
C LEU A 57 3.81 -7.63 -12.76
N ASN A 58 4.31 -8.87 -12.79
CA ASN A 58 5.46 -9.27 -11.99
C ASN A 58 6.73 -8.49 -12.34
N SER A 59 6.85 -7.98 -13.57
CA SER A 59 7.95 -7.08 -13.96
C SER A 59 7.99 -5.82 -13.11
N TYR A 60 6.85 -5.15 -12.89
CA TYR A 60 6.76 -3.98 -12.01
C TYR A 60 7.09 -4.32 -10.55
N LYS A 61 6.55 -5.43 -10.04
CA LYS A 61 6.83 -5.89 -8.67
C LYS A 61 8.30 -6.23 -8.47
N ASN A 62 8.92 -6.89 -9.44
CA ASN A 62 10.35 -7.23 -9.42
C ASN A 62 11.22 -5.99 -9.55
N ARG A 63 10.84 -5.03 -10.39
CA ARG A 63 11.53 -3.73 -10.50
C ARG A 63 11.48 -2.97 -9.18
N ALA A 64 10.31 -2.84 -8.56
CA ALA A 64 10.18 -2.22 -7.24
C ALA A 64 11.04 -2.92 -6.18
N TRP A 65 11.07 -4.26 -6.21
CA TRP A 65 11.90 -5.06 -5.31
C TRP A 65 13.41 -4.80 -5.49
N ASN A 66 13.90 -4.92 -6.72
CA ASN A 66 15.33 -4.88 -7.02
C ASN A 66 15.89 -3.45 -7.00
N ASP A 67 15.16 -2.49 -7.57
CA ASP A 67 15.71 -1.16 -7.85
C ASP A 67 15.44 -0.18 -6.72
N VAL A 68 14.36 -0.37 -5.95
CA VAL A 68 13.92 0.58 -4.92
C VAL A 68 14.11 0.01 -3.52
N ILE A 69 13.54 -1.16 -3.27
CA ILE A 69 13.53 -1.75 -1.92
C ILE A 69 14.93 -2.20 -1.52
N LYS A 70 15.59 -3.04 -2.33
CA LYS A 70 16.97 -3.51 -2.06
C LYS A 70 18.02 -2.39 -2.06
N ALA A 71 17.74 -1.29 -2.75
CA ALA A 71 18.63 -0.12 -2.78
C ALA A 71 18.64 0.64 -1.44
N LYS A 72 17.53 0.61 -0.70
CA LYS A 72 17.36 1.43 0.52
C LYS A 72 17.24 0.63 1.81
N LEU A 73 17.00 -0.68 1.71
CA LEU A 73 16.78 -1.55 2.85
C LEU A 73 17.77 -2.72 2.86
N LEU A 74 18.12 -3.15 4.07
CA LEU A 74 18.96 -4.32 4.34
C LEU A 74 18.25 -5.25 5.33
N TRP A 75 18.41 -6.54 5.17
CA TRP A 75 17.88 -7.58 6.06
C TRP A 75 18.84 -8.77 6.05
N ASP A 76 18.68 -9.69 6.99
CA ASP A 76 19.42 -10.95 6.96
C ASP A 76 19.01 -11.76 5.70
N PRO A 77 19.97 -12.15 4.83
CA PRO A 77 19.69 -12.90 3.61
C PRO A 77 18.85 -14.16 3.82
N ILE A 78 18.93 -14.81 4.99
CA ILE A 78 18.10 -15.99 5.29
C ILE A 78 16.60 -15.68 5.21
N TYR A 79 16.20 -14.42 5.41
CA TYR A 79 14.82 -13.97 5.38
C TYR A 79 14.42 -13.28 4.07
N GLU A 80 15.23 -13.30 3.01
CA GLU A 80 14.94 -12.54 1.78
C GLU A 80 13.56 -12.87 1.19
N THR A 81 13.22 -14.16 1.08
CA THR A 81 11.92 -14.59 0.56
C THR A 81 10.77 -14.10 1.44
N ALA A 82 10.91 -14.23 2.76
CA ALA A 82 9.89 -13.77 3.71
C ALA A 82 9.71 -12.24 3.66
N ALA A 83 10.82 -11.50 3.59
CA ALA A 83 10.82 -10.05 3.44
C ALA A 83 10.11 -9.62 2.15
N LYS A 84 10.42 -10.27 1.02
CA LYS A 84 9.77 -9.99 -0.26
C LYS A 84 8.26 -10.22 -0.19
N VAL A 85 7.83 -11.37 0.33
CA VAL A 85 6.41 -11.71 0.46
C VAL A 85 5.70 -10.70 1.36
N TYR A 86 6.27 -10.38 2.51
CA TYR A 86 5.69 -9.42 3.46
C TYR A 86 5.54 -8.03 2.83
N MET A 87 6.62 -7.48 2.26
CA MET A 87 6.60 -6.12 1.72
C MET A 87 5.71 -6.00 0.49
N MET A 88 5.70 -7.00 -0.40
CA MET A 88 4.82 -6.99 -1.58
C MET A 88 3.34 -7.07 -1.18
N LYS A 89 3.02 -7.82 -0.13
CA LYS A 89 1.67 -7.85 0.44
C LYS A 89 1.28 -6.50 1.03
N ASP A 90 2.17 -5.86 1.78
CA ASP A 90 1.91 -4.57 2.40
C ASP A 90 1.77 -3.44 1.37
N ILE A 91 2.63 -3.42 0.34
CA ILE A 91 2.52 -2.52 -0.81
C ILE A 91 1.18 -2.71 -1.51
N GLY A 92 0.77 -3.95 -1.81
CA GLY A 92 -0.50 -4.21 -2.49
C GLY A 92 -1.72 -3.71 -1.70
N LYS A 93 -1.69 -3.85 -0.37
CA LYS A 93 -2.72 -3.28 0.51
C LYS A 93 -2.74 -1.75 0.41
N LYS A 94 -1.58 -1.11 0.58
CA LYS A 94 -1.43 0.34 0.56
C LYS A 94 -1.76 0.95 -0.81
N TRP A 95 -1.43 0.26 -1.90
CA TRP A 95 -1.78 0.66 -3.26
C TRP A 95 -3.29 0.70 -3.44
N LYS A 96 -4.00 -0.34 -3.01
CA LYS A 96 -5.48 -0.38 -3.04
C LYS A 96 -6.11 0.73 -2.18
N GLU A 97 -5.57 0.96 -0.98
CA GLU A 97 -6.01 2.04 -0.09
C GLU A 97 -5.78 3.42 -0.72
N ASN A 98 -4.64 3.63 -1.36
CA ASN A 98 -4.32 4.86 -2.09
C ASN A 98 -5.27 5.08 -3.27
N MET A 99 -5.55 4.06 -4.08
CA MET A 99 -6.53 4.18 -5.17
C MET A 99 -7.93 4.56 -4.67
N LEU A 100 -8.36 3.97 -3.55
CA LEU A 100 -9.64 4.34 -2.93
C LEU A 100 -9.63 5.79 -2.45
N LYS A 101 -8.54 6.22 -1.80
CA LYS A 101 -8.38 7.60 -1.35
C LYS A 101 -8.45 8.58 -2.51
N LEU A 102 -7.76 8.29 -3.62
CA LEU A 102 -7.82 9.10 -4.84
C LEU A 102 -9.24 9.20 -5.37
N PHE A 103 -9.95 8.07 -5.49
CA PHE A 103 -11.35 8.06 -5.93
C PHE A 103 -12.21 8.97 -5.04
N CYS A 104 -12.21 8.77 -3.72
CA CYS A 104 -13.00 9.58 -2.80
C CYS A 104 -12.63 11.07 -2.77
N THR A 105 -11.41 11.44 -3.18
CA THR A 105 -10.93 12.82 -3.15
C THR A 105 -11.28 13.58 -4.43
N TYR A 106 -11.19 12.91 -5.59
CA TYR A 106 -11.28 13.56 -6.90
C TYR A 106 -12.57 13.28 -7.67
N TYR A 107 -13.28 12.20 -7.32
CA TYR A 107 -14.55 11.85 -7.93
C TYR A 107 -15.72 12.53 -7.20
N ASP A 108 -16.61 13.16 -7.96
CA ASP A 108 -17.84 13.81 -7.50
C ASP A 108 -19.04 13.09 -8.14
N ASP A 109 -19.91 12.51 -7.32
CA ASP A 109 -21.09 11.76 -7.76
C ASP A 109 -22.20 12.63 -8.33
N LYS A 110 -22.12 13.95 -8.14
CA LYS A 110 -23.04 14.94 -8.72
C LYS A 110 -22.64 15.40 -10.11
N LYS A 111 -21.40 15.13 -10.53
CA LYS A 111 -20.87 15.50 -11.85
C LYS A 111 -21.03 14.37 -12.85
N SER A 112 -21.11 14.73 -14.12
CA SER A 112 -21.05 13.74 -15.21
C SER A 112 -19.70 13.02 -15.22
N ARG A 113 -19.64 11.89 -15.94
CA ARG A 113 -18.40 11.15 -16.14
C ARG A 113 -17.31 12.05 -16.76
N ASP A 114 -17.65 12.80 -17.81
CA ASP A 114 -16.67 13.59 -18.56
C ASP A 114 -16.11 14.75 -17.75
N GLU A 115 -16.92 15.36 -16.89
CA GLU A 115 -16.45 16.37 -15.94
C GLU A 115 -15.51 15.77 -14.89
N ASN A 116 -15.79 14.55 -14.41
CA ASN A 116 -14.90 13.84 -13.49
C ASN A 116 -13.57 13.44 -14.13
N VAL A 117 -13.58 13.06 -15.41
CA VAL A 117 -12.36 12.74 -16.16
C VAL A 117 -11.45 13.95 -16.30
N LYS A 118 -12.01 15.14 -16.53
CA LYS A 118 -11.26 16.40 -16.64
C LYS A 118 -10.66 16.91 -15.33
N ASN A 119 -10.88 16.21 -14.21
CA ASN A 119 -10.33 16.55 -12.89
C ASN A 119 -9.41 15.42 -12.35
N PRO A 120 -8.33 15.04 -13.06
CA PRO A 120 -7.42 14.02 -12.56
C PRO A 120 -6.53 14.56 -11.43
N PRO A 121 -6.03 13.68 -10.54
CA PRO A 121 -4.92 14.03 -9.66
C PRO A 121 -3.68 14.46 -10.46
N LEU A 122 -2.93 15.46 -9.97
CA LEU A 122 -1.80 16.07 -10.68
C LEU A 122 -0.75 15.07 -11.22
N SER A 123 -0.52 13.96 -10.50
CA SER A 123 0.48 12.94 -10.85
C SER A 123 -0.04 11.81 -11.73
N ILE A 124 -1.27 11.93 -12.26
CA ILE A 124 -1.96 10.87 -13.00
C ILE A 124 -2.46 11.44 -14.33
N PRO A 125 -2.07 10.84 -15.47
CA PRO A 125 -2.58 11.25 -16.77
C PRO A 125 -4.11 11.11 -16.85
N GLU A 126 -4.76 12.03 -17.56
CA GLU A 126 -6.22 12.00 -17.77
C GLU A 126 -6.72 10.67 -18.34
N THR A 127 -5.95 10.07 -19.27
CA THR A 127 -6.28 8.77 -19.88
C THR A 127 -6.25 7.61 -18.88
N GLU A 128 -5.29 7.59 -17.96
CA GLU A 128 -5.24 6.61 -16.88
C GLU A 128 -6.38 6.83 -15.88
N TRP A 129 -6.67 8.10 -15.57
CA TRP A 129 -7.77 8.47 -14.69
C TRP A 129 -9.14 8.08 -15.26
N ALA A 130 -9.36 8.31 -16.55
CA ALA A 130 -10.58 7.89 -17.25
C ALA A 130 -10.77 6.37 -17.18
N THR A 131 -9.71 5.61 -17.46
CA THR A 131 -9.73 4.14 -17.37
C THR A 131 -10.09 3.67 -15.96
N PHE A 132 -9.51 4.32 -14.94
CA PHE A 132 -9.80 4.01 -13.55
C PHE A 132 -11.25 4.36 -13.14
N ILE A 133 -11.77 5.50 -13.59
CA ILE A 133 -13.19 5.87 -13.38
C ILE A 133 -14.10 4.82 -14.00
N ASP A 134 -13.85 4.41 -15.25
CA ASP A 134 -14.67 3.39 -15.93
C ASP A 134 -14.73 2.10 -15.12
N TYR A 135 -13.56 1.61 -14.68
CA TYR A 135 -13.47 0.44 -13.82
C TYR A 135 -14.28 0.60 -12.52
N ARG A 136 -14.17 1.76 -11.86
CA ARG A 136 -14.89 2.03 -10.60
C ARG A 136 -16.39 2.12 -10.78
N LEU A 137 -16.84 2.59 -11.93
CA LEU A 137 -18.25 2.74 -12.23
C LEU A 137 -18.91 1.48 -12.77
N LYS A 138 -18.13 0.44 -13.14
CA LYS A 138 -18.67 -0.88 -13.50
C LYS A 138 -19.64 -1.40 -12.43
N GLU A 139 -20.76 -1.93 -12.89
CA GLU A 139 -21.84 -2.42 -12.03
C GLU A 139 -21.36 -3.50 -11.03
N ASN A 140 -20.52 -4.43 -11.50
CA ASN A 140 -19.89 -5.43 -10.63
C ASN A 140 -19.05 -4.81 -9.51
N THR A 141 -18.31 -3.73 -9.78
CA THR A 141 -17.50 -3.03 -8.78
C THR A 141 -18.38 -2.37 -7.73
N LYS A 142 -19.44 -1.67 -8.17
CA LYS A 142 -20.43 -1.04 -7.27
C LYS A 142 -21.12 -2.06 -6.37
N ASN A 143 -21.57 -3.18 -6.95
CA ASN A 143 -22.24 -4.26 -6.21
C ASN A 143 -21.32 -4.90 -5.17
N MET A 144 -20.04 -5.14 -5.51
CA MET A 144 -19.05 -5.60 -4.54
C MET A 144 -18.83 -4.60 -3.40
N CYS A 145 -18.74 -3.30 -3.70
CA CYS A 145 -18.60 -2.25 -2.69
C CYS A 145 -19.82 -2.21 -1.76
N LYS A 146 -21.03 -2.23 -2.30
CA LYS A 146 -22.29 -2.26 -1.52
C LYS A 146 -22.34 -3.48 -0.58
N ARG A 147 -22.05 -4.67 -1.11
CA ARG A 147 -21.99 -5.91 -0.31
C ARG A 147 -20.96 -5.85 0.80
N ASN A 148 -19.80 -5.24 0.56
CA ASN A 148 -18.77 -5.06 1.59
C ASN A 148 -19.21 -4.09 2.69
N VAL A 149 -19.96 -3.02 2.36
CA VAL A 149 -20.55 -2.10 3.34
C VAL A 149 -21.61 -2.83 4.18
N GLU A 150 -22.50 -3.58 3.55
CA GLU A 150 -23.52 -4.39 4.24
C GLU A 150 -22.89 -5.47 5.14
N ASN A 151 -21.81 -6.12 4.69
CA ASN A 151 -21.09 -7.08 5.53
C ASN A 151 -20.42 -6.40 6.72
N ARG A 152 -19.91 -5.18 6.52
CA ARG A 152 -19.29 -4.40 7.60
C ARG A 152 -20.30 -3.91 8.62
N SER A 153 -21.52 -3.53 8.21
CA SER A 153 -22.58 -3.15 9.16
C SER A 153 -23.07 -4.33 10.01
N LYS A 154 -22.92 -5.57 9.51
CA LYS A 154 -23.21 -6.80 10.26
C LYS A 154 -22.11 -7.19 11.26
N LEU A 155 -20.95 -6.53 11.25
CA LEU A 155 -19.85 -6.81 12.18
C LEU A 155 -20.20 -6.30 13.58
N LYS A 156 -20.63 -7.20 14.47
CA LYS A 156 -21.06 -6.87 15.84
C LYS A 156 -19.92 -6.77 16.85
N ILE A 157 -18.83 -7.52 16.63
CA ILE A 157 -17.69 -7.56 17.53
C ILE A 157 -16.46 -7.08 16.75
N ASN A 158 -15.97 -5.90 17.10
CA ASN A 158 -14.72 -5.39 16.59
C ASN A 158 -13.56 -6.07 17.34
N HIS A 159 -12.46 -6.39 16.65
CA HIS A 159 -11.27 -6.90 17.31
C HIS A 159 -10.67 -5.84 18.25
N THR A 160 -10.74 -6.08 19.57
CA THR A 160 -10.35 -5.15 20.65
C THR A 160 -8.84 -5.02 20.86
N GLY A 161 -8.01 -5.59 19.99
CA GLY A 161 -6.55 -5.59 20.13
C GLY A 161 -5.86 -4.23 19.94
N GLY A 162 -6.58 -3.17 19.55
CA GLY A 162 -6.02 -1.84 19.25
C GLY A 162 -5.09 -1.83 18.02
N SER A 163 -4.57 -0.65 17.66
CA SER A 163 -3.69 -0.47 16.49
C SER A 163 -2.26 -1.01 16.68
N LYS A 164 -1.88 -1.39 17.90
CA LYS A 164 -0.58 -2.01 18.18
C LYS A 164 -0.60 -3.48 17.73
N LYS A 165 0.37 -3.87 16.89
CA LYS A 165 0.57 -5.28 16.52
C LYS A 165 0.73 -6.14 17.78
N LEU A 166 0.07 -7.30 17.80
CA LEU A 166 0.14 -8.28 18.90
C LEU A 166 1.58 -8.63 19.29
N LYS A 167 2.50 -8.75 18.32
CA LYS A 167 3.92 -9.03 18.60
C LYS A 167 4.60 -7.92 19.40
N ARG A 168 4.28 -6.65 19.15
CA ARG A 168 4.79 -5.53 19.95
C ARG A 168 4.27 -5.60 21.38
N LYS A 169 2.98 -5.88 21.55
CA LYS A 169 2.40 -6.12 22.88
C LYS A 169 3.11 -7.28 23.60
N ARG A 170 3.41 -8.38 22.89
CA ARG A 170 4.17 -9.51 23.44
C ARG A 170 5.60 -9.12 23.82
N ALA A 171 6.31 -8.38 22.97
CA ALA A 171 7.67 -7.91 23.27
C ALA A 171 7.68 -6.96 24.48
N GLU A 172 6.71 -6.04 24.58
CA GLU A 172 6.54 -5.15 25.73
C GLU A 172 6.21 -5.92 27.04
N ILE A 173 5.53 -7.06 26.96
CA ILE A 173 5.22 -7.93 28.12
C ILE A 173 6.44 -8.76 28.56
N VAL A 174 7.27 -9.23 27.61
CA VAL A 174 8.45 -10.08 27.89
C VAL A 174 9.66 -9.25 28.36
N SER A 175 9.64 -7.94 28.16
CA SER A 175 10.70 -7.02 28.62
C SER A 175 10.50 -6.47 30.05
N ILE A 176 9.62 -7.08 30.85
CA ILE A 176 9.39 -6.78 32.27
C ILE A 176 9.97 -7.94 33.09
#